data_AF-A0A2N5EJ92-F1
#
_entry.id   AF-A0A2N5EJ92-F1
#
_cell.length_a   1.000
_cell.length_b   1.000
_cell.length_c   1.000
_cell.angle_alpha   90.00
_cell.angle_beta   90.00
_cell.angle_gamma   90.00
#
_symmetry.space_group_name_H-M   'P 1'
#
loop_
_entity.id
_entity.type
_entity.pdbx_description
1 polymer ?
#
loop_
_entity_poly.entity_id
_entity_poly.type
_entity_poly.pdbx_seq_one_letter_code
_entity_poly.pdbx_strand_id
1 'polypeptide(L)'
;MMKPESYRDIDFSSLSRKERKHLLNKVRDSQIKKAPKVYQRSAAVEAACDRAISEIRDTTGETISRALATRVISGVRTKINGKWLRGASSGEVFSAAKKLDSSQILNRVARLADMARLRAINVIK
;
A
#
# COMPACT_ATOMS: atom_id res chain seq x y z
N MET A 1 -7.69 -11.89 -47.59
CA MET A 1 -8.30 -11.85 -46.24
C MET A 1 -9.79 -11.63 -46.42
N MET A 2 -10.63 -12.55 -45.92
CA MET A 2 -12.09 -12.49 -46.06
C MET A 2 -12.64 -11.41 -45.11
N LYS A 3 -13.42 -10.46 -45.63
CA LYS A 3 -14.05 -9.38 -44.84
C LYS A 3 -15.09 -10.03 -43.93
N PRO A 4 -15.10 -9.81 -42.60
CA PRO A 4 -16.11 -10.40 -41.74
C PRO A 4 -17.48 -9.91 -42.20
N GLU A 5 -18.41 -10.86 -42.39
CA GLU A 5 -19.79 -10.58 -42.78
C GLU A 5 -20.35 -9.46 -41.88
N SER A 6 -20.84 -8.40 -42.50
CA SER A 6 -21.57 -7.35 -41.81
C SER A 6 -22.74 -8.02 -41.09
N TYR A 7 -22.67 -8.10 -39.76
CA TYR A 7 -23.81 -8.52 -38.95
C TYR A 7 -25.01 -7.69 -39.40
N ARG A 8 -26.08 -8.36 -39.85
CA ARG A 8 -27.35 -7.70 -40.18
C ARG A 8 -27.72 -6.83 -38.98
N ASP A 9 -28.02 -5.55 -39.18
CA ASP A 9 -28.45 -4.67 -38.11
C ASP A 9 -29.68 -5.28 -37.43
N ILE A 10 -29.47 -5.82 -36.23
CA ILE A 10 -30.54 -6.40 -35.42
C ILE A 10 -31.35 -5.23 -34.91
N ASP A 11 -32.57 -5.05 -35.42
CA ASP A 11 -33.48 -4.04 -34.88
C ASP A 11 -34.00 -4.47 -33.50
N PHE A 12 -33.42 -3.89 -32.45
CA PHE A 12 -33.81 -4.17 -31.08
C PHE A 12 -35.15 -3.55 -30.68
N SER A 13 -35.71 -2.62 -31.46
CA SER A 13 -36.93 -1.88 -31.10
C SER A 13 -38.19 -2.76 -31.11
N SER A 14 -38.23 -3.76 -32.00
CA SER A 14 -39.31 -4.75 -32.13
C SER A 14 -39.28 -5.87 -31.08
N LEU A 15 -38.18 -6.03 -30.34
CA LEU A 15 -38.00 -7.13 -29.39
C LEU A 15 -38.64 -6.85 -28.02
N SER A 16 -39.29 -7.87 -27.47
CA SER A 16 -39.76 -7.89 -26.09
C SER A 16 -38.59 -7.84 -25.09
N ARG A 17 -38.84 -7.31 -23.88
CA ARG A 17 -37.86 -7.27 -22.79
C ARG A 17 -37.25 -8.65 -22.50
N LYS A 18 -38.04 -9.73 -22.63
CA LYS A 18 -37.59 -11.12 -22.42
C LYS A 18 -36.59 -11.54 -23.49
N GLU A 19 -36.84 -11.20 -24.75
CA GLU A 19 -35.99 -11.56 -25.89
C GLU A 19 -34.67 -10.81 -25.85
N ARG A 20 -34.71 -9.51 -25.52
CA ARG A 20 -33.49 -8.72 -25.29
C ARG A 20 -32.63 -9.32 -24.16
N LYS A 21 -33.25 -9.74 -23.04
CA LYS A 21 -32.55 -10.41 -21.94
C LYS A 21 -31.95 -11.75 -22.37
N HIS A 22 -32.67 -12.52 -23.18
CA HIS A 22 -32.19 -13.80 -23.69
C HIS A 22 -30.98 -13.64 -24.63
N LEU A 23 -31.01 -12.66 -25.53
CA LEU A 23 -29.88 -12.35 -26.41
C LEU A 23 -28.66 -11.85 -25.63
N LEU A 24 -28.86 -10.97 -24.65
CA LEU A 24 -27.78 -10.51 -23.77
C LEU A 24 -27.14 -11.65 -22.98
N ASN A 25 -27.95 -12.60 -22.49
CA ASN A 25 -27.43 -13.79 -21.83
C ASN A 25 -26.60 -14.65 -22.78
N LYS A 26 -27.07 -14.88 -24.01
CA LYS A 26 -26.29 -15.59 -25.04
C LYS A 26 -24.95 -14.92 -25.35
N VAL A 27 -24.93 -13.59 -25.46
CA VAL A 27 -23.68 -12.83 -25.65
C VAL A 27 -22.76 -12.94 -24.43
N ARG A 28 -23.32 -12.89 -23.22
CA ARG A 28 -22.55 -13.02 -21.97
C ARG A 28 -21.98 -14.42 -21.79
N ASP A 29 -22.71 -15.44 -22.21
CA ASP A 29 -22.30 -16.84 -22.14
C ASP A 29 -21.28 -17.20 -23.23
N SER A 30 -21.34 -16.54 -24.39
CA SER A 30 -20.35 -16.70 -25.47
C SER A 30 -19.04 -15.94 -25.21
N GLN A 31 -19.04 -14.96 -24.29
CA GLN A 31 -17.81 -14.33 -23.83
C GLN A 31 -17.02 -15.28 -22.95
N ILE A 32 -15.71 -15.41 -23.24
CA ILE A 32 -14.77 -16.15 -22.39
C ILE A 32 -14.83 -15.57 -20.98
N LYS A 33 -15.28 -16.38 -20.01
CA LYS A 33 -15.28 -16.02 -18.59
C LYS A 33 -13.83 -15.77 -18.17
N LYS A 34 -13.44 -14.50 -18.03
CA LYS A 34 -12.11 -14.14 -17.53
C LYS A 34 -11.93 -14.78 -16.16
N ALA A 35 -10.88 -15.57 -15.99
CA ALA A 35 -10.54 -16.13 -14.69
C ALA A 35 -10.41 -14.99 -13.66
N PRO A 36 -10.89 -15.18 -12.41
CA PRO A 36 -10.70 -14.18 -11.37
C PRO A 36 -9.20 -13.93 -11.20
N LYS A 37 -8.79 -12.66 -11.24
CA LYS A 37 -7.40 -12.27 -10.97
C LYS A 37 -7.13 -12.51 -9.49
N VAL A 38 -6.37 -13.54 -9.18
CA VAL A 38 -5.87 -13.75 -7.82
C VAL A 38 -4.68 -12.81 -7.63
N TYR A 39 -4.88 -11.75 -6.85
CA TYR A 39 -3.79 -10.84 -6.47
C TYR A 39 -2.99 -11.46 -5.32
N GLN A 40 -2.21 -12.49 -5.63
CA GLN A 40 -1.22 -13.00 -4.68
C GLN A 40 -0.04 -12.04 -4.62
N ARG A 41 0.48 -11.78 -3.41
CA ARG A 41 1.76 -11.11 -3.27
C ARG A 41 2.85 -12.01 -3.85
N SER A 42 3.94 -11.41 -4.33
CA SER A 42 5.06 -12.21 -4.80
C SER A 42 5.63 -13.05 -3.65
N ALA A 43 6.14 -14.23 -3.96
CA ALA A 43 6.76 -15.11 -2.96
C ALA A 43 7.87 -14.40 -2.17
N ALA A 44 8.58 -13.46 -2.81
CA ALA A 44 9.59 -12.63 -2.16
C ALA A 44 9.00 -11.72 -1.06
N VAL A 45 7.84 -11.12 -1.31
CA VAL A 45 7.15 -10.26 -0.33
C VAL A 45 6.60 -11.09 0.83
N GLU A 46 6.09 -12.28 0.57
CA GLU A 46 5.63 -13.19 1.63
C GLU A 46 6.80 -13.66 2.51
N ALA A 47 7.92 -14.05 1.90
CA ALA A 47 9.14 -14.41 2.64
C ALA A 47 9.70 -13.23 3.47
N ALA A 48 9.68 -12.01 2.92
CA ALA A 48 10.08 -10.81 3.66
C ALA A 48 9.13 -10.51 4.82
N CYS A 49 7.82 -10.70 4.65
CA CYS A 49 6.85 -10.57 5.73
C CYS A 49 7.12 -11.59 6.85
N ASP A 50 7.41 -12.84 6.51
CA ASP A 50 7.64 -13.90 7.50
C ASP A 50 8.91 -13.65 8.32
N ARG A 51 9.97 -13.16 7.67
CA ARG A 51 11.19 -12.70 8.35
C ARG A 51 10.89 -11.54 9.30
N ALA A 52 10.19 -10.51 8.82
CA ALA A 52 9.86 -9.35 9.63
C ALA A 52 8.98 -9.70 10.84
N ILE A 53 7.99 -10.59 10.66
CA ILE A 53 7.15 -11.08 11.77
C ILE A 53 7.99 -11.79 12.82
N SER A 54 8.91 -12.66 12.37
CA SER A 54 9.79 -13.42 13.27
C SER A 54 10.71 -12.48 14.05
N GLU A 55 11.40 -11.57 13.36
CA GLU A 55 12.32 -10.62 13.98
C GLU A 55 11.61 -9.67 14.95
N ILE A 56 10.42 -9.18 14.61
CA ILE A 56 9.60 -8.34 15.49
C ILE A 56 9.18 -9.14 16.73
N ARG A 57 8.75 -10.38 16.57
CA ARG A 57 8.42 -11.26 17.70
C ARG A 57 9.62 -11.47 18.61
N ASP A 58 10.80 -11.71 18.04
CA ASP A 58 12.00 -11.99 18.84
C ASP A 58 12.51 -10.72 19.57
N THR A 59 12.38 -9.54 18.96
CA THR A 59 12.87 -8.26 19.53
C THR A 59 11.88 -7.55 20.45
N THR A 60 10.58 -7.79 20.25
CA THR A 60 9.49 -7.11 20.98
C THR A 60 8.62 -8.02 21.82
N GLY A 61 8.64 -9.34 21.57
CA GLY A 61 7.71 -10.31 22.17
C GLY A 61 6.30 -10.28 21.55
N GLU A 62 6.01 -9.38 20.62
CA GLU A 62 4.69 -9.22 20.02
C GLU A 62 4.62 -9.87 18.64
N THR A 63 3.59 -10.68 18.39
CA THR A 63 3.33 -11.23 17.04
C THR A 63 2.39 -10.31 16.30
N ILE A 64 2.84 -9.80 15.15
CA ILE A 64 2.06 -8.86 14.34
C ILE A 64 1.33 -9.54 13.18
N SER A 65 0.30 -8.87 12.67
CA SER A 65 -0.40 -9.33 11.47
C SER A 65 0.46 -9.15 10.22
N ARG A 66 0.21 -9.98 9.20
CA ARG A 66 0.91 -9.91 7.92
C ARG A 66 0.70 -8.58 7.18
N ALA A 67 -0.46 -7.95 7.34
CA ALA A 67 -0.71 -6.61 6.82
C ALA A 67 0.18 -5.56 7.49
N LEU A 68 0.41 -5.68 8.80
CA LEU A 68 1.31 -4.81 9.53
C LEU A 68 2.77 -5.06 9.12
N ALA A 69 3.15 -6.33 8.94
CA ALA A 69 4.47 -6.69 8.42
C ALA A 69 4.72 -6.08 7.03
N THR A 70 3.74 -6.16 6.13
CA THR A 70 3.81 -5.53 4.79
C THR A 70 4.05 -4.02 4.89
N ARG A 71 3.39 -3.34 5.85
CA ARG A 71 3.59 -1.91 6.10
C ARG A 71 5.00 -1.62 6.66
N VAL A 72 5.53 -2.48 7.52
CA VAL A 72 6.87 -2.29 8.08
C VAL A 72 7.93 -2.44 6.99
N ILE A 73 7.87 -3.50 6.17
CA ILE A 73 8.85 -3.76 5.09
C ILE A 73 8.79 -2.74 3.94
N SER A 74 7.69 -1.98 3.82
CA SER A 74 7.64 -0.82 2.91
C SER A 74 8.36 0.41 3.45
N GLY A 75 8.98 0.31 4.63
CA GLY A 75 9.76 1.38 5.27
C GLY A 75 8.94 2.30 6.18
N VAL A 76 7.65 2.02 6.38
CA VAL A 76 6.80 2.85 7.24
C VAL A 76 7.19 2.66 8.71
N ARG A 77 7.51 3.77 9.37
CA ARG A 77 7.79 3.81 10.80
C ARG A 77 6.53 3.47 11.58
N THR A 78 6.56 2.38 12.32
CA THR A 78 5.39 1.82 13.01
C THR A 78 5.75 1.59 14.47
N LYS A 79 4.83 1.93 15.38
CA LYS A 79 5.00 1.66 16.81
C LYS A 79 4.45 0.28 17.13
N ILE A 80 5.29 -0.63 17.62
CA ILE A 80 4.96 -2.02 17.97
C ILE A 80 5.53 -2.28 19.37
N ASN A 81 4.71 -2.80 20.28
CA ASN A 81 5.02 -2.93 21.70
C ASN A 81 5.84 -1.76 22.30
N GLY A 82 5.40 -0.52 22.08
CA GLY A 82 6.09 0.67 22.59
C GLY A 82 7.35 1.11 21.81
N LYS A 83 7.96 0.25 21.00
CA LYS A 83 9.15 0.53 20.21
C LYS A 83 8.78 1.01 18.81
N TRP A 84 9.52 2.00 18.30
CA TRP A 84 9.37 2.46 16.92
C TRP A 84 10.28 1.64 16.02
N LEU A 85 9.71 1.01 14.99
CA LEU A 85 10.40 0.11 14.07
C LEU A 85 10.14 0.51 12.61
N ARG A 86 11.07 0.17 11.71
CA ARG A 86 10.92 0.26 10.26
C ARG A 86 11.58 -0.97 9.63
N GLY A 87 11.11 -1.42 8.47
CA GLY A 87 11.70 -2.55 7.76
C GLY A 87 12.34 -2.17 6.44
N ALA A 88 13.19 -3.06 5.94
CA ALA A 88 13.63 -3.09 4.54
C ALA A 88 12.75 -4.05 3.73
N SER A 89 12.78 -3.93 2.40
CA SER A 89 12.07 -4.84 1.50
C SER A 89 12.55 -6.30 1.58
N SER A 90 13.75 -6.55 2.14
CA SER A 90 14.29 -7.89 2.42
C SER A 90 13.65 -8.59 3.63
N GLY A 91 12.91 -7.85 4.46
CA GLY A 91 12.31 -8.33 5.70
C GLY A 91 13.08 -7.98 6.97
N GLU A 92 14.28 -7.38 6.87
CA GLU A 92 15.06 -6.92 8.02
C GLU A 92 14.39 -5.76 8.75
N VAL A 93 14.47 -5.75 10.08
CA VAL A 93 13.80 -4.78 10.94
C VAL A 93 14.81 -3.93 11.73
N PHE A 94 14.59 -2.62 11.71
CA PHE A 94 15.47 -1.64 12.34
C PHE A 94 14.70 -0.77 13.32
N SER A 95 15.38 -0.33 14.38
CA SER A 95 14.87 0.74 15.24
C SER A 95 14.67 2.02 14.42
N ALA A 96 13.57 2.71 14.69
CA ALA A 96 13.25 4.00 14.08
C ALA A 96 13.01 5.05 15.16
N ALA A 97 13.31 6.31 14.86
CA ALA A 97 12.86 7.41 15.71
C ALA A 97 11.35 7.66 15.52
N LYS A 98 10.68 8.11 16.58
CA LYS A 98 9.33 8.65 16.50
C LYS A 98 9.30 9.76 15.45
N LYS A 99 8.28 9.77 14.58
CA LYS A 99 8.04 10.90 13.67
C LYS A 99 7.66 12.13 14.51
N LEU A 100 8.39 13.22 14.33
CA LEU A 100 8.05 14.52 14.92
C LEU A 100 6.83 15.09 14.19
N ASP A 101 5.94 15.73 14.94
CA ASP A 101 4.89 16.55 14.34
C ASP A 101 5.45 17.90 13.87
N SER A 102 4.67 18.61 13.06
CA SER A 102 5.09 19.90 12.51
C SER A 102 5.38 20.94 13.59
N SER A 103 4.63 20.93 14.70
CA SER A 103 4.83 21.86 15.82
C SER A 103 6.13 21.59 16.57
N GLN A 104 6.49 20.32 16.82
CA GLN A 104 7.79 19.95 17.41
C GLN A 104 8.96 20.37 16.53
N ILE A 105 8.81 20.23 15.21
CA ILE A 105 9.83 20.69 14.25
C ILE A 105 9.98 22.20 14.33
N LEU A 106 8.87 22.95 14.25
CA LEU A 106 8.89 24.42 14.31
C LEU A 106 9.45 24.93 15.64
N ASN A 107 9.05 24.34 16.76
CA ASN A 107 9.57 24.68 18.08
C ASN A 107 11.07 24.42 18.19
N ARG A 108 11.56 23.33 17.58
CA ARG A 108 13.00 23.03 17.55
C ARG A 108 13.76 24.06 16.71
N VAL A 109 13.20 24.46 15.56
CA VAL A 109 13.80 25.50 14.69
C VAL A 109 13.83 26.85 15.41
N ALA A 110 12.75 27.25 16.08
CA ALA A 110 12.69 28.48 16.86
C ALA A 110 13.77 28.51 17.95
N ARG A 111 13.89 27.43 18.75
CA ARG A 111 14.95 27.31 19.76
C ARG A 111 16.36 27.42 19.17
N LEU A 112 16.61 26.80 18.02
CA LEU A 112 17.91 26.89 17.35
C LEU A 112 18.20 28.31 16.86
N ALA A 113 17.19 29.02 16.35
CA ALA A 113 17.32 30.41 15.95
C ALA A 113 17.64 31.31 17.16
N ASP A 114 16.96 31.12 18.30
CA ASP A 114 17.22 31.86 19.53
C ASP A 114 18.65 31.61 20.04
N MET A 115 19.09 30.35 20.05
CA MET A 115 20.46 29.99 20.43
C MET A 115 21.51 30.63 19.52
N ALA A 116 21.24 30.68 18.21
CA ALA A 116 22.15 31.31 17.25
C ALA A 116 22.24 32.83 17.47
N ARG A 117 21.10 33.51 17.73
CA ARG A 117 21.07 34.94 18.05
C ARG A 117 21.83 35.25 19.34
N LEU A 118 21.61 34.47 20.40
CA LEU A 118 22.32 34.62 21.68
C LEU A 118 23.83 34.43 21.52
N ARG A 119 24.26 33.46 20.72
CA ARG A 119 25.68 33.28 20.38
C ARG A 119 26.25 34.48 19.62
N ALA A 120 25.53 35.02 18.64
CA ALA A 120 25.99 36.20 17.90
C ALA A 120 26.17 37.42 18.82
N ILE A 121 25.27 37.62 19.78
CA ILE A 121 25.37 38.72 20.77
C ILE A 121 26.59 38.54 21.68
N ASN A 122 26.87 37.31 22.11
CA ASN A 122 28.01 37.02 22.99
C ASN A 122 29.37 37.07 22.29
N VAL A 123 29.42 37.04 20.96
CA VAL A 123 30.66 37.16 20.17
C VAL A 123 31.02 38.64 19.89
N ILE A 124 30.07 39.56 20.05
CA ILE A 124 30.26 41.00 19.81
C ILE A 124 30.68 41.75 21.09
N LYS A 125 30.58 41.11 22.26
CA LYS A 125 31.13 41.59 23.55
C LYS A 125 32.55 41.08 23.76
#